data_AF-A0A2T7T867-F1
#
_entry.id   AF-A0A2T7T867-F1
#
_cell.length_a   1.000
_cell.length_b   1.000
_cell.length_c   1.000
_cell.angle_alpha   90.00
_cell.angle_beta   90.00
_cell.angle_gamma   90.00
#
_symmetry.space_group_name_H-M   'P 1'
#
loop_
_entity.id
_entity.type
_entity.pdbx_description
1 polymer ?
#
loop_
_entity_poly.entity_id
_entity_poly.type
_entity_poly.pdbx_seq_one_letter_code
_entity_poly.pdbx_strand_id
1 'polypeptide(L)'
;AAGELRRADRPCRVLPVLRQRRAVADQTGLGARQRLANLSGALEVAVGGARLLEGGRVVLVDDLMTTGASLVEAARALRAATGSGIPGFAQVSAAVVAAPPLSFEINRN
;
A
#
# COMPACT_ATOMS: atom_id res chain seq x y z
N ALA A 1 -0.23 3.19 -12.35
CA ALA A 1 0.95 2.42 -11.90
C ALA A 1 1.17 1.12 -12.68
N ALA A 2 0.34 0.07 -12.51
CA ALA A 2 0.59 -1.23 -13.18
C ALA A 2 0.53 -1.18 -14.72
N GLY A 3 -0.31 -0.30 -15.30
CA GLY A 3 -0.31 -0.04 -16.75
C GLY A 3 1.01 0.58 -17.24
N GLU A 4 1.55 1.56 -16.50
CA GLU A 4 2.84 2.19 -16.79
C GLU A 4 4.00 1.19 -16.74
N LEU A 5 4.02 0.34 -15.71
CA LEU A 5 5.06 -0.69 -15.57
C LEU A 5 5.04 -1.67 -16.74
N ARG A 6 3.86 -2.17 -17.11
CA ARG A 6 3.72 -3.09 -18.25
C ARG A 6 4.08 -2.44 -19.58
N ARG A 7 3.73 -1.16 -19.79
CA ARG A 7 4.11 -0.40 -20.99
C ARG A 7 5.62 -0.16 -21.11
N ALA A 8 6.33 -0.21 -19.98
CA ALA A 8 7.78 -0.11 -19.94
C ALA A 8 8.46 -1.49 -19.79
N ASP A 9 7.81 -2.57 -20.23
CA ASP A 9 8.29 -3.96 -20.21
C ASP A 9 8.75 -4.44 -18.82
N ARG A 10 8.12 -3.94 -17.75
CA ARG A 10 8.27 -4.48 -16.40
C ARG A 10 7.06 -5.38 -16.07
N PRO A 11 7.23 -6.71 -16.05
CA PRO A 11 6.15 -7.62 -15.66
C PRO A 11 5.70 -7.31 -14.23
N CYS A 12 4.41 -7.02 -14.06
CA CYS A 12 3.84 -6.78 -12.73
C CYS A 12 2.42 -7.35 -12.66
N ARG A 13 2.01 -7.74 -11.45
CA ARG A 13 0.64 -8.18 -11.15
C ARG A 13 0.09 -7.30 -10.04
N VAL A 14 -1.18 -6.91 -10.16
CA VAL A 14 -1.92 -6.30 -9.06
C VAL A 14 -2.61 -7.43 -8.30
N LEU A 15 -2.42 -7.48 -6.99
CA LEU A 15 -2.91 -8.57 -6.16
C LEU A 15 -3.72 -8.01 -4.97
N PRO A 16 -4.95 -8.51 -4.71
CA PRO A 16 -5.76 -8.08 -3.58
C PRO A 16 -5.34 -8.82 -2.30
N VAL A 17 -4.11 -8.57 -1.84
CA VAL A 17 -3.50 -9.33 -0.73
C VAL A 17 -3.83 -8.78 0.64
N LEU A 18 -4.34 -7.56 0.76
CA LEU A 18 -4.70 -6.93 2.03
C LEU A 18 -6.21 -6.84 2.18
N ARG A 19 -6.69 -7.04 3.41
CA ARG A 19 -8.08 -6.81 3.80
C ARG A 19 -8.15 -6.04 5.12
N GLN A 20 -9.30 -5.41 5.37
CA GLN A 20 -9.59 -4.86 6.69
C GLN A 20 -9.91 -5.99 7.66
N ARG A 21 -9.23 -5.99 8.81
CA ARG A 21 -9.46 -6.89 9.94
C ARG A 21 -10.53 -6.34 10.89
N ARG A 22 -10.59 -5.02 11.02
CA ARG A 22 -11.54 -4.30 11.88
C ARG A 22 -11.92 -2.97 11.26
N ALA A 23 -13.02 -2.40 11.75
CA ALA A 23 -13.38 -1.03 11.45
C ALA A 23 -12.31 -0.04 11.93
N VAL A 24 -12.10 0.99 11.13
CA VAL A 24 -11.24 2.14 11.42
C VAL A 24 -12.15 3.32 11.70
N ALA A 25 -11.90 4.06 12.78
CA ALA A 25 -12.68 5.25 13.10
C ALA A 25 -12.44 6.34 12.04
N ASP A 26 -13.36 7.31 11.96
CA ASP A 26 -13.17 8.46 11.07
C ASP A 26 -11.83 9.16 11.37
N GLN A 27 -11.14 9.56 10.30
CA GLN A 27 -9.83 10.22 10.36
C GLN A 27 -9.91 11.75 10.33
N THR A 28 -11.12 12.30 10.23
CA THR A 28 -11.38 13.74 10.35
C THR A 28 -10.82 14.28 11.67
N GLY A 29 -10.05 15.36 11.59
CA GLY A 29 -9.43 16.00 12.75
C GLY A 29 -8.25 15.24 13.39
N LEU A 30 -7.91 14.02 12.94
CA LEU A 30 -6.79 13.26 13.49
C LEU A 30 -5.44 13.74 12.93
N GLY A 31 -4.48 13.96 13.83
CA GLY A 31 -3.08 14.17 13.48
C GLY A 31 -2.34 12.86 13.12
N ALA A 32 -1.09 12.96 12.68
CA ALA A 32 -0.31 11.81 12.19
C ALA A 32 -0.20 10.64 13.17
N ARG A 33 0.12 10.90 14.45
CA ARG A 33 0.22 9.85 15.48
C ARG A 33 -1.13 9.18 15.75
N GLN A 34 -2.21 9.97 15.78
CA GLN A 34 -3.56 9.45 15.98
C GLN A 34 -4.01 8.61 14.78
N ARG A 35 -3.69 9.03 13.55
CA ARG A 35 -3.96 8.23 12.35
C ARG A 35 -3.21 6.91 12.36
N LEU A 36 -1.93 6.91 12.75
CA LEU A 36 -1.16 5.68 12.91
C LEU A 36 -1.78 4.74 13.95
N ALA A 37 -2.15 5.27 15.12
CA ALA A 37 -2.81 4.48 16.15
C ALA A 37 -4.16 3.91 15.69
N ASN A 38 -4.97 4.73 15.02
CA ASN A 38 -6.27 4.34 14.49
C ASN A 38 -6.16 3.24 13.42
N LEU A 39 -5.09 3.26 12.61
CA LEU A 39 -4.82 2.24 11.58
C LEU A 39 -4.04 1.03 12.09
N SER A 40 -3.31 1.13 13.20
CA SER A 40 -2.48 0.03 13.71
C SER A 40 -3.30 -1.26 13.90
N GLY A 41 -2.89 -2.33 13.22
CA GLY A 41 -3.57 -3.62 13.26
C GLY A 41 -4.92 -3.66 12.53
N ALA A 42 -5.27 -2.62 11.78
CA ALA A 42 -6.51 -2.57 11.00
C ALA A 42 -6.43 -3.37 9.70
N LEU A 43 -5.22 -3.61 9.18
CA LEU A 43 -5.00 -4.41 7.97
C LEU A 43 -4.37 -5.76 8.30
N GLU A 44 -4.71 -6.74 7.48
CA GLU A 44 -4.05 -8.05 7.49
C GLU A 44 -4.01 -8.62 6.08
N VAL A 45 -3.18 -9.65 5.90
CA VAL A 45 -3.15 -10.40 4.63
C VAL A 45 -4.40 -11.25 4.53
N ALA A 46 -5.08 -11.17 3.38
CA ALA A 46 -6.26 -11.97 3.09
C ALA A 46 -5.93 -13.47 3.09
N VAL A 47 -6.91 -14.32 3.40
CA VAL A 47 -6.73 -15.78 3.41
C VAL A 47 -6.18 -16.24 2.05
N GLY A 48 -5.07 -16.99 2.07
CA GLY A 48 -4.38 -17.45 0.85
C GLY A 48 -3.53 -16.39 0.15
N GLY A 49 -3.60 -15.11 0.54
CA GLY A 49 -2.85 -14.01 -0.05
C GLY A 49 -1.33 -14.14 0.11
N ALA A 50 -0.87 -14.78 1.20
CA ALA A 50 0.55 -15.01 1.44
C ALA A 50 1.23 -15.82 0.33
N ARG A 51 0.54 -16.80 -0.25
CA ARG A 51 1.05 -17.61 -1.37
C ARG A 51 1.26 -16.79 -2.64
N LEU A 52 0.53 -15.69 -2.80
CA LEU A 52 0.68 -14.79 -3.93
C LEU A 52 1.89 -13.86 -3.80
N LEU A 53 2.49 -13.79 -2.60
CA LEU A 53 3.64 -12.95 -2.30
C LEU A 53 4.98 -13.70 -2.44
N GLU A 54 4.95 -15.00 -2.73
CA GLU A 54 6.14 -15.83 -2.88
C GLU A 54 6.97 -15.39 -4.09
N GLY A 55 8.28 -15.20 -3.89
CA GLY A 55 9.27 -15.05 -4.97
C GLY A 55 9.31 -13.69 -5.70
N GLY A 56 8.65 -12.65 -5.19
CA GLY A 56 8.56 -11.34 -5.85
C GLY A 56 8.93 -10.14 -4.98
N ARG A 57 9.16 -8.97 -5.61
CA ARG A 57 9.21 -7.67 -4.90
C ARG A 57 7.80 -7.13 -4.76
N VAL A 58 7.45 -6.64 -3.57
CA VAL A 58 6.13 -6.05 -3.31
C VAL A 58 6.26 -4.54 -3.26
N VAL A 59 5.46 -3.86 -4.08
CA VAL A 59 5.35 -2.39 -4.05
C VAL A 59 3.93 -2.05 -3.61
N LEU A 60 3.81 -1.48 -2.42
CA LEU A 60 2.58 -0.86 -1.96
C LEU A 60 2.39 0.45 -2.71
N VAL A 61 1.20 0.65 -3.28
CA VAL A 61 0.86 1.87 -4.02
C VAL A 61 -0.39 2.46 -3.40
N ASP A 62 -0.30 3.73 -3.03
CA ASP A 62 -1.43 4.55 -2.58
C ASP A 62 -1.59 5.74 -3.54
N ASP A 63 -2.81 6.17 -3.79
CA ASP A 63 -3.11 7.32 -4.65
C ASP A 63 -3.07 8.64 -3.90
N LEU A 64 -3.27 8.60 -2.58
CA LEU A 64 -3.24 9.76 -1.70
C LEU A 64 -2.41 9.51 -0.45
N MET A 65 -1.33 10.28 -0.30
CA MET A 65 -0.55 10.30 0.94
C MET A 65 -0.82 11.59 1.72
N THR A 66 -1.32 11.42 2.96
CA THR A 66 -1.35 12.51 3.94
C THR A 66 -0.26 12.34 5.00
N THR A 67 -0.32 11.25 5.76
CA THR A 67 0.62 10.96 6.86
C THR A 67 1.42 9.68 6.65
N GLY A 68 1.14 8.94 5.56
CA GLY A 68 1.71 7.63 5.30
C GLY A 68 1.22 6.50 6.22
N ALA A 69 0.31 6.78 7.17
CA ALA A 69 -0.16 5.80 8.14
C ALA A 69 -0.75 4.53 7.49
N SER A 70 -1.48 4.68 6.37
CA SER A 70 -2.03 3.55 5.60
C SER A 70 -0.94 2.66 5.02
N LEU A 71 0.09 3.24 4.40
CA LEU A 71 1.23 2.52 3.85
C LEU A 71 2.06 1.83 4.95
N VAL A 72 2.25 2.48 6.09
CA VAL A 72 2.95 1.90 7.25
C VAL A 72 2.21 0.68 7.78
N GLU A 73 0.88 0.77 7.94
CA GLU A 73 0.05 -0.34 8.40
C GLU A 73 0.01 -1.48 7.37
N ALA A 74 -0.11 -1.18 6.09
CA ALA A 74 -0.05 -2.17 5.01
C ALA A 74 1.28 -2.92 5.01
N ALA A 75 2.40 -2.20 5.16
CA ALA A 75 3.72 -2.80 5.23
C ALA A 75 3.90 -3.66 6.49
N ARG A 76 3.34 -3.24 7.62
CA ARG A 76 3.30 -4.05 8.86
C ARG A 76 2.53 -5.34 8.63
N ALA A 77 1.34 -5.29 8.03
CA ALA A 77 0.52 -6.46 7.74
C ALA A 77 1.25 -7.48 6.84
N LEU A 78 1.92 -7.00 5.78
CA LEU A 78 2.72 -7.85 4.90
C LEU A 78 3.89 -8.50 5.63
N ARG A 79 4.65 -7.74 6.43
CA ARG A 79 5.76 -8.28 7.23
C ARG A 79 5.32 -9.32 8.25
N ALA A 80 4.16 -9.12 8.87
CA ALA A 80 3.61 -10.08 9.83
C ALA A 80 3.22 -11.42 9.16
N ALA A 81 2.81 -11.39 7.89
CA ALA A 81 2.45 -12.59 7.13
C ALA A 81 3.66 -13.32 6.51
N THR A 82 4.76 -12.61 6.25
CA THR A 82 5.97 -13.17 5.63
C THR A 82 7.06 -13.56 6.65
N GLY A 83 7.03 -13.03 7.86
CA GLY A 83 8.00 -13.32 8.93
C GLY A 83 7.88 -14.71 9.58
N SER A 84 6.89 -15.52 9.21
CA SER A 84 6.59 -16.83 9.81
C SER A 84 7.40 -18.01 9.22
N GLY A 85 8.57 -17.77 8.63
CA GLY A 85 9.48 -18.83 8.19
C GLY A 85 9.28 -19.32 6.74
N ILE A 86 8.69 -18.49 5.88
CA ILE A 86 8.62 -18.76 4.44
C ILE A 86 9.92 -18.25 3.78
N PRO A 87 10.75 -19.12 3.16
CA PRO A 87 11.93 -18.69 2.42
C PRO A 87 11.54 -17.82 1.22
N GLY A 88 12.18 -16.66 1.06
CA GLY A 88 11.92 -15.75 -0.06
C GLY A 88 11.23 -14.44 0.35
N PHE A 89 11.80 -13.72 1.31
CA PHE A 89 11.33 -12.39 1.72
C PHE A 89 11.11 -11.49 0.49
N ALA A 90 9.85 -11.14 0.25
CA ALA A 90 9.55 -10.00 -0.60
C ALA A 90 10.08 -8.74 0.08
N GLN A 91 11.07 -8.08 -0.51
CA GLN A 91 11.36 -6.69 -0.15
C GLN A 91 10.08 -5.88 -0.34
N VAL A 92 9.56 -5.32 0.75
CA VAL A 92 8.38 -4.45 0.74
C VAL A 92 8.86 -3.02 0.57
N SER A 93 8.62 -2.46 -0.60
CA SER A 93 8.77 -1.03 -0.88
C SER A 93 7.39 -0.38 -0.90
N ALA A 94 7.34 0.92 -0.64
CA ALA A 94 6.12 1.71 -0.76
C ALA A 94 6.35 2.88 -1.72
N ALA A 95 5.34 3.20 -2.50
CA ALA A 95 5.30 4.32 -3.42
C ALA A 95 3.94 5.00 -3.32
N VAL A 96 3.92 6.31 -3.59
CA VAL A 96 2.70 7.10 -3.70
C VAL A 96 2.61 7.57 -5.15
N VAL A 97 1.45 7.38 -5.77
CA VAL A 97 1.22 7.79 -7.15
C VAL A 97 0.09 8.81 -7.15
N ALA A 98 0.46 10.08 -7.04
CA ALA A 98 -0.45 11.19 -7.28
C ALA A 98 -0.45 11.53 -8.77
N ALA A 99 -1.60 11.35 -9.43
CA ALA A 99 -1.84 11.85 -10.77
C ALA A 99 -2.91 12.95 -10.67
N PRO A 100 -2.53 14.20 -10.37
CA PRO A 100 -3.49 15.29 -10.50
C PRO A 100 -3.97 15.32 -11.96
N PRO A 101 -5.26 15.51 -12.23
CA PRO A 101 -5.67 15.88 -13.59
C PRO A 101 -4.82 17.08 -14.01
N LEU A 102 -4.45 17.15 -15.30
CA LEU A 102 -3.72 18.26 -15.91
C LEU A 102 -4.57 19.56 -15.94
N SER A 103 -5.31 19.86 -14.87
CA SER A 103 -6.10 21.07 -14.68
C SER A 103 -5.31 22.20 -14.02
N PHE A 104 -3.98 22.04 -13.85
CA PHE A 104 -3.10 23.21 -13.89
C PHE A 104 -2.95 23.63 -15.35
N GLU A 105 -4.03 24.14 -15.95
CA GLU A 105 -3.88 25.16 -16.98
C GLU A 105 -3.03 26.25 -16.34
N ILE A 106 -1.78 26.30 -16.77
CA ILE A 106 -0.89 27.41 -16.53
C ILE A 106 -1.66 28.63 -17.03
N ASN A 107 -2.20 29.39 -16.08
CA ASN A 107 -2.79 30.69 -16.31
C ASN A 107 -1.66 31.57 -16.88
N ARG A 108 -1.45 31.51 -18.20
CA ARG A 108 -0.62 32.43 -18.97
C ARG A 108 -1.40 33.74 -19.01
N ASN A 109 -1.14 34.59 -18.02
CA ASN A 109 -1.26 36.04 -18.18
C ASN A 109 0.03 36.56 -18.81
#